data_AF-A0A537N2P2-F1
#
_entry.id   AF-A0A537N2P2-F1
#
_cell.length_a   1.000
_cell.length_b   1.000
_cell.length_c   1.000
_cell.angle_alpha   90.00
_cell.angle_beta   90.00
_cell.angle_gamma   90.00
#
_symmetry.space_group_name_H-M   'P 1'
#
loop_
_entity.id
_entity.type
_entity.pdbx_description
1 polymer ?
#
loop_
_entity_poly.entity_id
_entity_poly.type
_entity_poly.pdbx_seq_one_letter_code
_entity_poly.pdbx_strand_id
1 'polypeptide(L)'
;MEVTMESTAAPRPITAGPTVRRADAAANEVYARQGMGQRIGFGERSAVLLIDMQNDFCDPDAPTTLYPSIRSTYEPISRLSRAARTYKVPIIYTQGLVAADGSSAGLWRLKMKHHGLRGVQIEGSRGENTQARDCGQDVALADEVIE
;
A
#
# COMPACT_ATOMS: atom_id res chain seq x y z
N MET A 1 -10.71 -31.78 -20.97
CA MET A 1 -11.14 -31.68 -19.56
C MET A 1 -11.38 -30.20 -19.31
N GLU A 2 -12.62 -29.78 -19.55
CA GLU A 2 -13.05 -28.37 -19.54
C GLU A 2 -13.61 -28.08 -18.15
N VAL A 3 -12.99 -27.15 -17.43
CA VAL A 3 -13.46 -26.74 -16.10
C VAL A 3 -14.30 -25.48 -16.28
N THR A 4 -15.61 -25.65 -16.38
CA THR A 4 -16.59 -24.58 -16.29
C THR A 4 -16.66 -24.09 -14.84
N MET A 5 -16.13 -22.91 -14.56
CA MET A 5 -16.36 -22.22 -13.29
C MET A 5 -17.63 -21.39 -13.40
N GLU A 6 -18.73 -21.93 -12.88
CA GLU A 6 -20.00 -21.21 -12.77
C GLU A 6 -19.99 -20.32 -11.53
N SER A 7 -19.82 -19.02 -11.73
CA SER A 7 -19.87 -18.00 -10.67
C SER A 7 -21.34 -17.58 -10.46
N THR A 8 -22.04 -18.24 -9.54
CA THR A 8 -23.50 -18.06 -9.30
C THR A 8 -23.86 -16.99 -8.25
N ALA A 9 -22.96 -16.09 -7.87
CA ALA A 9 -23.31 -14.98 -6.96
C ALA A 9 -23.40 -13.66 -7.73
N ALA A 10 -24.61 -13.11 -7.85
CA ALA A 10 -24.81 -11.75 -8.35
C ALA A 10 -24.05 -10.75 -7.44
N PRO A 11 -23.33 -9.77 -7.99
CA PRO A 11 -22.60 -8.80 -7.19
C PRO A 11 -23.58 -8.02 -6.31
N ARG A 12 -23.31 -7.96 -4.99
CA ARG A 12 -24.13 -7.19 -4.05
C ARG A 12 -24.07 -5.70 -4.44
N PRO A 13 -25.21 -5.00 -4.53
CA PRO A 13 -25.21 -3.56 -4.78
C PRO A 13 -24.54 -2.83 -3.62
N ILE A 14 -23.46 -2.12 -3.92
CA ILE A 14 -22.76 -1.26 -2.96
C ILE A 14 -23.51 0.07 -2.93
N THR A 15 -24.16 0.36 -1.81
CA THR A 15 -24.74 1.69 -1.57
C THR A 15 -23.63 2.73 -1.44
N ALA A 16 -23.80 3.87 -2.10
CA ALA A 16 -22.84 4.96 -2.07
C ALA A 16 -22.68 5.48 -0.63
N GLY A 17 -21.53 5.19 -0.01
CA GLY A 17 -21.14 5.80 1.26
C GLY A 17 -20.94 7.31 1.13
N PRO A 18 -20.93 8.06 2.24
CA PRO A 18 -20.86 9.51 2.24
C PRO A 18 -19.67 10.01 1.42
N THR A 19 -19.92 11.06 0.62
CA THR A 19 -18.89 11.73 -0.18
C THR A 19 -17.87 12.37 0.75
N VAL A 20 -16.58 12.05 0.56
CA VAL A 20 -15.48 12.65 1.32
C VAL A 20 -15.58 14.17 1.22
N ARG A 21 -15.80 14.86 2.35
CA ARG A 21 -15.68 16.33 2.42
C ARG A 21 -14.20 16.69 2.24
N ARG A 22 -13.88 17.34 1.13
CA ARG A 22 -12.52 17.75 0.77
C ARG A 22 -12.16 19.07 1.47
N ALA A 23 -10.92 19.17 1.95
CA ALA A 23 -10.43 20.23 2.84
C ALA A 23 -10.40 21.64 2.19
N ASP A 24 -10.24 21.74 0.87
CA ASP A 24 -10.09 23.03 0.18
C ASP A 24 -11.29 23.38 -0.70
N ALA A 25 -12.23 24.15 -0.13
CA ALA A 25 -13.49 24.53 -0.79
C ALA A 25 -13.27 25.20 -2.16
N ALA A 26 -12.30 26.10 -2.28
CA ALA A 26 -12.02 26.82 -3.52
C ALA A 26 -11.50 25.89 -4.65
N ALA A 27 -10.60 24.96 -4.33
CA ALA A 27 -10.11 23.98 -5.30
C ALA A 27 -11.24 23.04 -5.77
N ASN A 28 -12.12 22.64 -4.84
CA ASN A 28 -13.26 21.79 -5.17
C ASN A 28 -14.23 22.46 -6.14
N GLU A 29 -14.48 23.76 -6.02
CA GLU A 29 -15.32 24.49 -6.97
C GLU A 29 -14.72 24.51 -8.38
N VAL A 30 -13.40 24.71 -8.49
CA VAL A 30 -12.70 24.62 -9.79
C VAL A 30 -12.87 23.23 -10.40
N TYR A 31 -12.62 22.18 -9.61
CA TYR A 31 -12.79 20.80 -10.06
C TYR A 31 -14.23 20.49 -10.46
N ALA A 32 -15.20 20.94 -9.67
CA ALA A 32 -16.61 20.73 -9.97
C ALA A 32 -17.03 21.42 -11.28
N ARG A 33 -16.58 22.67 -11.52
CA ARG A 33 -16.83 23.38 -12.79
C ARG A 33 -16.19 22.66 -13.99
N GLN A 34 -15.08 21.98 -13.80
CA GLN A 34 -14.42 21.16 -14.82
C GLN A 34 -15.06 19.78 -15.00
N GLY A 35 -16.09 19.43 -14.22
CA GLY A 35 -16.72 18.11 -14.23
C GLY A 35 -15.89 17.02 -13.52
N MET A 36 -14.85 17.38 -12.77
CA MET A 36 -14.01 16.45 -12.01
C MET A 36 -14.64 16.09 -10.65
N GLY A 37 -14.13 15.04 -10.00
CA GLY A 37 -14.61 14.58 -8.70
C GLY A 37 -15.82 13.63 -8.74
N GLN A 38 -16.15 13.11 -9.92
CA GLN A 38 -17.16 12.05 -10.09
C GLN A 38 -16.73 10.74 -9.42
N ARG A 39 -17.68 9.82 -9.21
CA ARG A 39 -17.39 8.48 -8.70
C ARG A 39 -16.99 7.55 -9.83
N ILE A 40 -15.81 6.93 -9.70
CA ILE A 40 -15.34 5.91 -10.64
C ILE A 40 -16.04 4.55 -10.42
N GLY A 41 -16.41 4.23 -9.18
CA GLY A 41 -17.00 2.93 -8.82
C GLY A 41 -15.96 1.83 -8.60
N PHE A 42 -16.44 0.63 -8.23
CA PHE A 42 -15.61 -0.58 -8.16
C PHE A 42 -15.87 -1.45 -9.39
N GLY A 43 -14.81 -2.10 -9.89
CA GLY A 43 -14.93 -3.14 -10.92
C GLY A 43 -15.25 -4.51 -10.32
N GLU A 44 -15.37 -5.51 -11.19
CA GLU A 44 -15.71 -6.90 -10.80
C GLU A 44 -14.51 -7.73 -10.37
N ARG A 45 -13.29 -7.34 -10.77
CA ARG A 45 -12.03 -8.04 -10.47
C ARG A 45 -11.04 -7.06 -9.87
N SER A 46 -10.88 -7.12 -8.55
CA SER A 46 -10.01 -6.23 -7.80
C SER A 46 -8.67 -6.90 -7.45
N ALA A 47 -7.72 -6.06 -7.05
CA ALA A 47 -6.50 -6.45 -6.36
C ALA A 47 -6.22 -5.41 -5.25
N VAL A 48 -5.46 -5.80 -4.23
CA VAL A 48 -4.97 -4.91 -3.19
C VAL A 48 -3.47 -4.66 -3.43
N LEU A 49 -3.08 -3.40 -3.51
CA LEU A 49 -1.68 -2.98 -3.59
C LEU A 49 -1.30 -2.30 -2.27
N LEU A 50 -0.36 -2.90 -1.53
CA LEU A 50 0.18 -2.37 -0.29
C LEU A 50 1.53 -1.73 -0.58
N ILE A 51 1.56 -0.39 -0.54
CA ILE A 51 2.70 0.41 -0.99
C ILE A 51 3.60 0.72 0.19
N ASP A 52 4.86 0.31 0.10
CA ASP A 52 5.98 0.75 0.94
C ASP A 52 5.73 0.67 2.46
N MET A 53 4.99 -0.35 2.89
CA MET A 53 4.80 -0.66 4.32
C MET A 53 6.02 -1.40 4.89
N GLN A 54 7.22 -0.90 4.61
CA GLN A 54 8.51 -1.42 5.06
C GLN A 54 9.01 -0.68 6.31
N ASN A 55 9.94 -1.30 7.05
CA ASN A 55 10.46 -0.77 8.31
C ASN A 55 11.06 0.64 8.17
N ASP A 56 11.60 1.01 7.00
CA ASP A 56 12.09 2.38 6.76
C ASP A 56 11.03 3.48 6.98
N PHE A 57 9.75 3.13 6.90
CA PHE A 57 8.62 4.03 7.19
C PHE A 57 7.89 3.66 8.47
N CYS A 58 7.92 2.37 8.84
CA CYS A 58 7.08 1.78 9.88
C CYS A 58 7.84 1.46 11.19
N ASP A 59 9.15 1.63 11.26
CA ASP A 59 9.91 1.55 12.50
C ASP A 59 10.00 2.96 13.12
N PRO A 60 9.65 3.17 14.40
CA PRO A 60 9.81 4.46 15.08
C PRO A 60 11.24 5.02 15.04
N ASP A 61 12.24 4.15 14.95
CA ASP A 61 13.65 4.52 14.98
C ASP A 61 14.26 4.64 13.57
N ALA A 62 13.48 4.38 12.50
CA ALA A 62 13.96 4.51 11.14
C ALA A 62 14.21 5.99 10.76
N PRO A 63 15.24 6.28 9.95
CA PRO A 63 15.55 7.65 9.54
C PRO A 63 14.42 8.37 8.77
N THR A 64 13.56 7.61 8.09
CA THR A 64 12.39 8.12 7.33
C THR A 64 11.05 7.73 7.95
N THR A 65 11.04 7.48 9.26
CA THR A 65 9.84 7.07 9.97
C THR A 65 8.66 8.03 9.80
N LEU A 66 7.46 7.48 9.67
CA LEU A 66 6.20 8.21 9.67
C LEU A 66 5.48 8.13 11.03
N TYR A 67 6.17 7.66 12.08
CA TYR A 67 5.60 7.60 13.42
C TYR A 67 5.34 8.98 14.02
N PRO A 68 4.30 9.09 14.87
CA PRO A 68 3.32 8.05 15.22
C PRO A 68 2.17 7.94 14.22
N SER A 69 2.08 8.84 13.23
CA SER A 69 0.91 9.01 12.37
C SER A 69 0.54 7.76 11.56
N ILE A 70 1.56 7.04 11.09
CA ILE A 70 1.39 5.81 10.29
C ILE A 70 0.64 4.70 11.05
N ARG A 71 0.68 4.68 12.39
CA ARG A 71 -0.03 3.67 13.19
C ARG A 71 -1.53 3.60 12.91
N SER A 72 -2.13 4.74 12.55
CA SER A 72 -3.56 4.80 12.21
C SER A 72 -3.93 3.94 10.99
N THR A 73 -2.96 3.55 10.17
CA THR A 73 -3.15 2.76 8.96
C THR A 73 -3.09 1.24 9.20
N TYR A 74 -2.49 0.78 10.30
CA TYR A 74 -2.16 -0.64 10.50
C TYR A 74 -3.40 -1.53 10.60
N GLU A 75 -4.35 -1.18 11.45
CA GLU A 75 -5.58 -1.98 11.59
C GLU A 75 -6.44 -1.94 10.32
N PRO A 76 -6.67 -0.78 9.65
CA PRO A 76 -7.32 -0.77 8.34
C PRO A 76 -6.66 -1.66 7.29
N ILE A 77 -5.33 -1.64 7.20
CA ILE A 77 -4.56 -2.48 6.26
C ILE A 77 -4.70 -3.96 6.63
N SER A 78 -4.58 -4.31 7.92
CA SER A 78 -4.73 -5.69 8.39
C SER A 78 -6.12 -6.25 8.10
N ARG A 79 -7.17 -5.46 8.38
CA ARG A 79 -8.56 -5.81 8.05
C ARG A 79 -8.78 -6.01 6.56
N LEU A 80 -8.25 -5.10 5.72
CA LEU A 80 -8.36 -5.21 4.26
C LEU A 80 -7.62 -6.45 3.74
N SER A 81 -6.41 -6.69 4.24
CA SER A 81 -5.58 -7.83 3.84
C SER A 81 -6.23 -9.17 4.20
N ARG A 82 -6.76 -9.27 5.43
CA ARG A 82 -7.52 -10.45 5.87
C ARG A 82 -8.74 -10.70 4.99
N ALA A 83 -9.52 -9.66 4.68
CA ALA A 83 -10.66 -9.79 3.78
C ALA A 83 -10.22 -10.23 2.38
N ALA A 84 -9.17 -9.62 1.83
CA ALA A 84 -8.64 -9.99 0.52
C ALA A 84 -8.20 -11.46 0.48
N ARG A 85 -7.50 -11.96 1.51
CA ARG A 85 -7.15 -13.38 1.64
C ARG A 85 -8.39 -14.28 1.71
N THR A 86 -9.40 -13.94 2.52
CA THR A 86 -10.66 -14.70 2.62
C THR A 86 -11.36 -14.84 1.25
N TYR A 87 -11.35 -13.79 0.44
CA TYR A 87 -12.01 -13.77 -0.87
C TYR A 87 -11.08 -14.10 -2.05
N LYS A 88 -9.85 -14.54 -1.78
CA LYS A 88 -8.84 -14.86 -2.82
C LYS A 88 -8.57 -13.68 -3.78
N VAL A 89 -8.68 -12.46 -3.28
CA VAL A 89 -8.29 -11.25 -4.01
C VAL A 89 -6.76 -11.16 -3.97
N PRO A 90 -6.08 -10.93 -5.11
CA PRO A 90 -4.63 -10.76 -5.14
C PRO A 90 -4.17 -9.63 -4.21
N ILE A 91 -3.11 -9.88 -3.44
CA ILE A 91 -2.45 -8.88 -2.61
C ILE A 91 -1.01 -8.74 -3.09
N ILE A 92 -0.63 -7.54 -3.49
CA ILE A 92 0.70 -7.22 -4.01
C ILE A 92 1.34 -6.24 -3.03
N TYR A 93 2.57 -6.53 -2.64
CA TYR A 93 3.37 -5.67 -1.78
C TYR A 93 4.45 -5.01 -2.62
N THR A 94 4.70 -3.73 -2.41
CA THR A 94 5.85 -3.04 -3.01
C THR A 94 6.85 -2.64 -1.94
N GLN A 95 8.12 -2.69 -2.32
CA GLN A 95 9.22 -2.17 -1.55
C GLN A 95 10.08 -1.35 -2.50
N GLY A 96 10.30 -0.07 -2.21
CA GLY A 96 11.42 0.64 -2.81
C GLY A 96 12.73 0.11 -2.24
N LEU A 97 13.65 -0.28 -3.11
CA LEU A 97 14.98 -0.80 -2.78
C LEU A 97 16.05 -0.14 -3.65
N VAL A 98 17.19 0.10 -3.02
CA VAL A 98 18.42 0.61 -3.62
C VAL A 98 19.51 -0.41 -3.36
N ALA A 99 20.29 -0.73 -4.39
CA ALA A 99 21.41 -1.65 -4.30
C ALA A 99 22.34 -1.25 -3.15
N ALA A 100 22.94 -2.21 -2.47
CA ALA A 100 23.79 -1.95 -1.31
C ALA A 100 24.93 -0.96 -1.59
N ASP A 101 25.45 -0.97 -2.83
CA ASP A 101 26.49 -0.06 -3.31
C ASP A 101 25.96 1.32 -3.75
N GLY A 102 24.66 1.58 -3.59
CA GLY A 102 23.97 2.82 -3.95
C GLY A 102 23.80 3.07 -5.45
N SER A 103 24.19 2.13 -6.32
CA SER A 103 24.24 2.33 -7.77
C SER A 103 22.84 2.57 -8.38
N SER A 104 21.80 1.96 -7.81
CA SER A 104 20.42 2.12 -8.29
C SER A 104 19.64 3.29 -7.66
N ALA A 105 20.27 4.13 -6.83
CA ALA A 105 19.59 5.22 -6.13
C ALA A 105 19.07 6.34 -7.07
N GLY A 106 19.53 6.38 -8.33
CA GLY A 106 19.11 7.35 -9.33
C GLY A 106 19.23 8.80 -8.86
N LEU A 107 18.35 9.67 -9.37
CA LEU A 107 18.26 11.07 -8.93
C LEU A 107 17.56 11.23 -7.56
N TRP A 108 16.89 10.18 -7.07
CA TRP A 108 16.15 10.23 -5.81
C TRP A 108 17.07 10.54 -4.62
N ARG A 109 18.34 10.09 -4.68
CA ARG A 109 19.40 10.44 -3.73
C ARG A 109 19.62 11.95 -3.53
N LEU A 110 19.28 12.77 -4.53
CA LEU A 110 19.41 14.23 -4.48
C LEU A 110 18.18 14.88 -3.83
N LYS A 111 17.02 14.22 -3.89
CA LYS A 111 15.76 14.71 -3.33
C LYS A 111 15.56 14.26 -1.88
N MET A 112 16.08 13.10 -1.51
CA MET A 112 15.95 12.53 -0.16
C MET A 112 17.32 12.32 0.48
N LYS A 113 17.59 13.10 1.54
CA LYS A 113 18.86 13.08 2.27
C LYS A 113 19.28 11.66 2.68
N HIS A 114 18.35 10.87 3.23
CA HIS A 114 18.67 9.53 3.72
C HIS A 114 18.95 8.51 2.61
N HIS A 115 18.44 8.70 1.38
CA HIS A 115 18.91 7.92 0.23
C HIS A 115 20.30 8.33 -0.22
N GLY A 116 20.62 9.63 -0.21
CA GLY A 116 21.98 10.12 -0.50
C GLY A 116 23.04 9.56 0.46
N LEU A 117 22.66 9.38 1.72
CA LEU A 117 23.50 8.79 2.77
C LEU A 117 23.48 7.26 2.81
N ARG A 118 22.70 6.61 1.93
CA ARG A 118 22.49 5.15 1.93
C ARG A 118 22.01 4.62 3.29
N GLY A 119 21.12 5.36 3.94
CA GLY A 119 20.62 5.04 5.27
C GLY A 119 19.24 4.39 5.29
N VAL A 120 18.55 4.33 4.16
CA VAL A 120 17.18 3.80 4.02
C VAL A 120 17.00 3.11 2.68
N GLN A 121 16.11 2.13 2.65
CA GLN A 121 15.72 1.36 1.48
C GLN A 121 16.92 0.67 0.83
N ILE A 122 17.85 0.19 1.65
CA ILE A 122 19.08 -0.45 1.18
C ILE A 122 18.87 -1.95 1.17
N GLU A 123 19.23 -2.58 0.05
CA GLU A 123 19.23 -4.03 -0.10
C GLU A 123 20.04 -4.71 1.01
N GLY A 124 19.43 -5.72 1.65
CA GLY A 124 19.97 -6.46 2.78
C GLY A 124 19.87 -5.73 4.13
N SER A 125 19.27 -4.54 4.18
CA SER A 125 19.09 -3.79 5.44
C SER A 125 17.79 -4.18 6.14
N ARG A 126 17.73 -4.01 7.47
CA ARG A 126 16.48 -4.19 8.23
C ARG A 126 15.33 -3.32 7.70
N GLY A 127 15.66 -2.15 7.15
CA GLY A 127 14.71 -1.18 6.62
C GLY A 127 13.84 -1.73 5.50
N GLU A 128 14.39 -2.66 4.69
CA GLU A 128 13.70 -3.24 3.55
C GLU A 128 12.50 -4.09 3.96
N ASN A 129 12.53 -4.74 5.12
CA ASN A 129 11.53 -5.72 5.51
C ASN A 129 10.13 -5.11 5.61
N THR A 130 9.15 -5.75 4.96
CA THR A 130 7.75 -5.31 4.94
C THR A 130 7.07 -5.61 6.27
N GLN A 131 6.78 -4.58 7.06
CA GLN A 131 6.01 -4.69 8.30
C GLN A 131 4.53 -4.99 8.08
N ALA A 132 3.95 -4.70 6.91
CA ALA A 132 2.57 -5.10 6.61
C ALA A 132 2.35 -6.62 6.57
N ARG A 133 3.42 -7.42 6.54
CA ARG A 133 3.34 -8.87 6.74
C ARG A 133 3.11 -9.25 8.21
N ASP A 134 3.54 -8.38 9.12
CA ASP A 134 3.55 -8.60 10.58
C ASP A 134 2.57 -7.67 11.33
N CYS A 135 1.88 -6.77 10.63
CA CYS A 135 0.88 -5.86 11.23
C CYS A 135 -0.34 -6.65 11.74
N GLY A 136 -0.21 -7.15 12.96
CA GLY A 136 -1.22 -7.91 13.70
C GLY A 136 -0.79 -9.31 14.13
N GLN A 137 0.44 -9.75 13.87
CA GLN A 137 0.93 -11.06 14.32
C GLN A 137 2.30 -10.95 14.99
N ASP A 138 2.41 -11.47 16.21
CA ASP A 138 3.67 -12.00 16.71
C ASP A 138 4.24 -12.96 15.63
N VAL A 139 5.50 -12.72 15.27
CA VAL A 139 6.33 -13.42 14.27
C VAL A 139 5.95 -14.90 14.07
N ALA A 140 5.46 -15.26 12.87
CA ALA A 140 5.57 -16.62 12.31
C ALA A 140 5.29 -16.69 10.79
N LEU A 141 6.39 -16.86 10.04
CA LEU A 141 6.60 -17.67 8.81
C LEU A 141 5.75 -17.48 7.54
N ALA A 142 6.54 -17.21 6.47
CA ALA A 142 6.50 -17.76 5.10
C ALA A 142 5.26 -17.50 4.22
N ASP A 143 5.45 -16.68 3.18
CA ASP A 143 4.75 -16.79 1.89
C ASP A 143 5.69 -16.21 0.80
N GLU A 144 5.73 -16.87 -0.37
CA GLU A 144 6.71 -16.72 -1.46
C GLU A 144 7.02 -15.28 -1.90
N VAL A 145 8.31 -15.00 -2.04
CA VAL A 145 8.86 -13.87 -2.81
C VAL A 145 8.80 -14.27 -4.28
N ILE A 146 8.01 -13.56 -5.08
CA ILE A 146 8.18 -13.58 -6.53
C ILE A 146 9.25 -12.52 -6.82
N GLU A 147 10.44 -12.98 -7.20
CA GLU A 147 11.52 -12.18 -7.80
C GLU A 147 11.13 -11.67 -9.20
#